data_AF-A0A1H8NNM0-F1
#
_entry.id   AF-A0A1H8NNM0-F1
#
_cell.length_a   1.000
_cell.length_b   1.000
_cell.length_c   1.000
_cell.angle_alpha   90.00
_cell.angle_beta   90.00
_cell.angle_gamma   90.00
#
_symmetry.space_group_name_H-M   'P 1'
#
loop_
_entity.id
_entity.type
_entity.pdbx_description
1 polymer ?
#
loop_
_entity_poly.entity_id
_entity_poly.type
_entity_poly.pdbx_seq_one_letter_code
_entity_poly.pdbx_strand_id
1 'polypeptide(L)'
;MQPRDHSFWPFTPKVSIITAVVVLLVLLLITGVLRTYTGWPADSSNNTVLIGIFILSLLPIVLAILNVIIERGGSIGYGDLKIDFSKIQQLSNSGFTVPANIGVRGEYVADSGTSNILETLRAATSSGVAVIDLEDGHAWWETRLLVLLAGADRLKKPDKIVFTATDETREQVYIGWARPGDLLEQLLKEDPRYLKSFYASRAAAAQWALLGPLELVPPFSYYTIPPPPPWMQGALALNHNWMAFSTATGLPNELLSEQLLQHELGETIENKGDARHISIVHLDEIFKPVLIKKQIDKNWTNEEQTKTLFSNEEPFIVITESGKYSAIVSTQSLYNEVLKGITDSKR
;
A
#
# COMPACT_ATOMS: atom_id res chain seq x y z
N MET A 1 -23.69 -3.74 14.88
CA MET A 1 -24.05 -3.57 13.46
C MET A 1 -25.32 -2.73 13.38
N GLN A 2 -25.19 -1.43 13.12
CA GLN A 2 -26.34 -0.62 12.71
C GLN A 2 -26.45 -0.72 11.17
N PRO A 3 -27.63 -1.05 10.61
CA PRO A 3 -27.81 -1.00 9.17
C PRO A 3 -27.72 0.46 8.71
N ARG A 4 -26.89 0.71 7.68
CA ARG A 4 -26.82 2.02 7.01
C ARG A 4 -28.11 2.21 6.21
N ASP A 5 -29.08 2.90 6.80
CA ASP A 5 -30.43 3.18 6.24
C ASP A 5 -30.42 4.31 5.20
N HIS A 6 -29.58 4.22 4.16
CA HIS A 6 -29.56 5.20 3.06
C HIS A 6 -29.66 4.53 1.68
N SER A 7 -30.50 3.50 1.58
CA SER A 7 -30.88 2.94 0.28
C SER A 7 -32.19 3.58 -0.18
N PHE A 8 -32.23 4.15 -1.39
CA PHE A 8 -33.47 4.63 -2.00
C PHE A 8 -34.45 3.49 -2.32
N TRP A 9 -33.95 2.25 -2.33
CA TRP A 9 -34.72 1.06 -2.64
C TRP A 9 -34.22 -0.16 -1.86
N PRO A 10 -34.98 -0.69 -0.88
CA PRO A 10 -34.48 -1.66 0.09
C PRO A 10 -34.25 -3.07 -0.48
N PHE A 11 -34.49 -3.29 -1.77
CA PHE A 11 -34.50 -4.61 -2.39
C PHE A 11 -33.35 -4.83 -3.37
N THR A 12 -32.89 -6.07 -3.49
CA THR A 12 -31.85 -6.46 -4.46
C THR A 12 -32.30 -6.25 -5.92
N PRO A 13 -31.38 -6.16 -6.91
CA PRO A 13 -31.74 -5.97 -8.31
C PRO A 13 -32.72 -7.03 -8.85
N LYS A 14 -32.54 -8.29 -8.42
CA LYS A 14 -33.46 -9.39 -8.78
C LYS A 14 -34.87 -9.15 -8.25
N VAL A 15 -34.98 -8.72 -7.00
CA VAL A 15 -36.27 -8.43 -6.37
C VAL A 15 -36.91 -7.19 -7.02
N SER A 16 -36.13 -6.19 -7.41
CA SER A 16 -36.63 -4.98 -8.08
C SER A 16 -37.31 -5.27 -9.43
N ILE A 17 -36.75 -6.21 -10.21
CA ILE A 17 -37.38 -6.69 -11.46
C ILE A 17 -38.71 -7.38 -11.16
N ILE A 18 -38.74 -8.26 -10.15
CA ILE A 18 -39.97 -8.95 -9.73
C ILE A 18 -41.01 -7.92 -9.25
N THR A 19 -40.62 -6.94 -8.44
CA THR A 19 -41.51 -5.89 -7.95
C THR A 19 -42.07 -5.04 -9.08
N ALA A 20 -41.27 -4.68 -10.10
CA ALA A 20 -41.75 -3.95 -11.26
C ALA A 20 -42.85 -4.72 -12.03
N VAL A 21 -42.65 -6.03 -12.25
CA VAL A 21 -43.66 -6.90 -12.89
C VAL A 21 -44.92 -7.02 -12.02
N VAL A 22 -44.77 -7.18 -10.70
CA VAL A 22 -45.91 -7.24 -9.78
C VAL A 22 -46.69 -5.92 -9.77
N VAL A 23 -46.01 -4.78 -9.70
CA VAL A 23 -46.62 -3.44 -9.76
C VAL A 23 -47.37 -3.25 -11.08
N LEU A 24 -46.77 -3.66 -12.20
CA LEU A 24 -47.43 -3.62 -13.51
C LEU A 24 -48.74 -4.41 -13.53
N LEU A 25 -48.71 -5.67 -13.07
CA LEU A 25 -49.89 -6.54 -13.03
C LEU A 25 -50.98 -5.99 -12.11
N VAL A 26 -50.61 -5.46 -10.94
CA VAL A 26 -51.55 -4.84 -10.00
C VAL A 26 -52.21 -3.60 -10.61
N LEU A 27 -51.42 -2.71 -11.24
CA LEU A 27 -51.96 -1.50 -11.88
C LEU A 27 -52.89 -1.84 -13.06
N LEU A 28 -52.54 -2.84 -13.87
CA LEU A 28 -53.41 -3.32 -14.96
C LEU A 28 -54.72 -3.91 -14.41
N LEU A 29 -54.64 -4.71 -13.34
CA LEU A 29 -55.82 -5.31 -12.71
C LEU A 29 -56.75 -4.25 -12.11
N ILE A 30 -56.20 -3.27 -11.39
CA ILE A 30 -56.96 -2.13 -10.85
C ILE A 30 -57.65 -1.35 -11.97
N THR A 31 -56.93 -1.08 -13.07
CA THR A 31 -57.48 -0.36 -14.22
C THR A 31 -58.58 -1.14 -14.92
N GLY A 32 -58.43 -2.47 -15.04
CA GLY A 32 -59.46 -3.36 -15.60
C GLY A 32 -60.74 -3.40 -14.74
N VAL A 33 -60.59 -3.46 -13.42
CA VAL A 33 -61.71 -3.36 -12.47
C VAL A 33 -62.40 -2.00 -12.59
N LEU A 34 -61.65 -0.90 -12.56
CA LEU A 34 -62.18 0.45 -12.75
C LEU A 34 -62.96 0.57 -14.07
N ARG A 35 -62.44 -0.01 -15.16
CA ARG A 35 -63.12 0.06 -16.46
C ARG A 35 -64.45 -0.66 -16.44
N THR A 36 -64.50 -1.83 -15.79
CA THR A 36 -65.71 -2.64 -15.69
C THR A 36 -66.79 -1.96 -14.84
N TYR A 37 -66.42 -1.34 -13.73
CA TYR A 37 -67.40 -0.77 -12.79
C TYR A 37 -67.75 0.70 -13.04
N THR A 38 -66.82 1.48 -13.58
CA THR A 38 -66.97 2.94 -13.70
C THR A 38 -66.86 3.46 -15.14
N GLY A 39 -66.50 2.60 -16.10
CA GLY A 39 -66.22 3.02 -17.47
C GLY A 39 -64.91 3.80 -17.64
N TRP A 40 -64.08 3.88 -16.59
CA TRP A 40 -62.78 4.55 -16.63
C TRP A 40 -61.63 3.55 -16.84
N PRO A 41 -60.66 3.79 -17.74
CA PRO A 41 -60.49 4.99 -18.54
C PRO A 41 -61.40 5.01 -19.77
N ALA A 42 -61.79 6.22 -20.20
CA ALA A 42 -62.54 6.41 -21.44
C ALA A 42 -61.71 5.89 -22.63
N ASP A 43 -62.37 5.38 -23.68
CA ASP A 43 -61.69 4.74 -24.83
C ASP A 43 -60.67 5.67 -25.51
N SER A 44 -60.92 6.98 -25.52
CA SER A 44 -59.99 8.00 -26.02
C SER A 44 -58.71 8.16 -25.20
N SER A 45 -58.72 7.73 -23.94
CA SER A 45 -57.60 7.87 -22.99
C SER A 45 -56.90 6.55 -22.65
N ASN A 46 -57.40 5.42 -23.17
CA ASN A 46 -56.91 4.08 -22.83
C ASN A 46 -55.41 3.93 -23.11
N ASN A 47 -54.92 4.40 -24.26
CA ASN A 47 -53.49 4.36 -24.59
C ASN A 47 -52.65 5.22 -23.64
N THR A 48 -53.11 6.41 -23.29
CA THR A 48 -52.40 7.32 -22.38
C THR A 48 -52.25 6.71 -20.99
N VAL A 49 -53.31 6.07 -20.48
CA VAL A 49 -53.29 5.40 -19.18
C VAL A 49 -52.38 4.18 -19.19
N LEU A 50 -52.39 3.37 -20.26
CA LEU A 50 -51.46 2.23 -20.40
C LEU A 50 -49.99 2.67 -20.43
N ILE A 51 -49.67 3.77 -21.12
CA ILE A 51 -48.32 4.35 -21.13
C ILE A 51 -47.94 4.82 -19.72
N GLY A 52 -48.85 5.50 -19.01
CA GLY A 52 -48.61 5.94 -17.63
C GLY A 52 -48.35 4.77 -16.67
N ILE A 53 -49.12 3.70 -16.77
CA ILE A 53 -48.94 2.46 -16.00
C ILE A 53 -47.58 1.84 -16.28
N PHE A 54 -47.18 1.77 -17.56
CA PHE A 54 -45.88 1.22 -17.94
C PHE A 54 -44.73 2.04 -17.32
N ILE A 55 -44.76 3.37 -17.44
CA ILE A 55 -43.73 4.25 -16.86
C ILE A 55 -43.66 4.09 -15.33
N LEU A 56 -44.81 4.10 -14.64
CA LEU A 56 -44.88 3.93 -13.19
C LEU A 56 -44.35 2.57 -12.75
N SER A 57 -44.61 1.50 -13.51
CA SER A 57 -44.12 0.16 -13.20
C SER A 57 -42.60 0.02 -13.28
N LEU A 58 -41.91 0.90 -14.03
CA LEU A 58 -40.45 0.90 -14.14
C LEU A 58 -39.75 1.62 -12.99
N LEU A 59 -40.48 2.36 -12.14
CA LEU A 59 -39.91 3.11 -11.01
C LEU A 59 -38.99 2.26 -10.10
N PRO A 60 -39.34 1.02 -9.69
CA PRO A 60 -38.46 0.16 -8.90
C PRO A 60 -37.10 -0.11 -9.53
N ILE A 61 -37.07 -0.26 -10.86
CA ILE A 61 -35.84 -0.53 -11.61
C ILE A 61 -34.97 0.72 -11.66
N VAL A 62 -35.57 1.88 -11.92
CA VAL A 62 -34.86 3.16 -11.94
C VAL A 62 -34.22 3.44 -10.58
N LEU A 63 -34.95 3.24 -9.48
CA LEU A 63 -34.43 3.42 -8.12
C LEU A 63 -33.31 2.42 -7.79
N ALA A 64 -33.42 1.16 -8.22
CA ALA A 64 -32.36 0.17 -8.04
C ALA A 64 -31.08 0.50 -8.83
N ILE A 65 -31.22 1.03 -10.05
CA ILE A 65 -30.06 1.50 -10.85
C ILE A 65 -29.38 2.67 -10.15
N LEU A 66 -30.15 3.59 -9.58
CA LEU A 66 -29.64 4.76 -8.88
C LEU A 66 -28.81 4.35 -7.65
N ASN A 67 -29.27 3.35 -6.88
CA ASN A 67 -28.50 2.75 -5.80
C ASN A 67 -27.18 2.16 -6.28
N VAL A 68 -27.15 1.43 -7.40
CA VAL A 68 -25.93 0.84 -7.95
C VAL A 68 -24.93 1.90 -8.40
N ILE A 69 -25.41 3.00 -9.00
CA ILE A 69 -24.56 4.13 -9.41
C ILE A 69 -23.91 4.78 -8.19
N ILE A 70 -24.65 4.94 -7.09
CA ILE A 70 -24.13 5.49 -5.83
C ILE A 70 -23.15 4.52 -5.16
N GLU A 71 -23.50 3.24 -5.05
CA GLU A 71 -22.67 2.21 -4.41
C GLU A 71 -21.37 1.92 -5.19
N ARG A 72 -21.38 2.06 -6.51
CA ARG A 72 -20.19 1.86 -7.35
C ARG A 72 -19.34 3.12 -7.52
N GLY A 73 -19.59 4.19 -6.78
CA GLY A 73 -18.82 5.42 -6.87
C GLY A 73 -18.92 6.08 -8.25
N GLY A 74 -20.10 6.03 -8.88
CA GLY A 74 -20.36 6.76 -10.11
C GLY A 74 -20.07 8.25 -9.87
N SER A 75 -19.11 8.79 -10.63
CA SER A 75 -18.65 10.17 -10.46
C SER A 75 -19.79 11.17 -10.63
N ILE A 76 -20.32 11.65 -9.52
CA ILE A 76 -21.16 12.86 -9.50
C ILE A 76 -20.17 14.03 -9.48
N GLY A 77 -19.90 14.54 -10.69
CA GLY A 77 -19.11 15.75 -10.88
C GLY A 77 -19.91 16.96 -10.45
N TYR A 78 -19.26 17.88 -9.74
CA TYR A 78 -19.75 19.24 -9.56
C TYR A 78 -18.93 20.12 -10.52
N GLY A 79 -19.52 20.43 -11.69
CA GLY A 79 -18.82 21.02 -12.84
C GLY A 79 -18.22 19.98 -13.81
N ASP A 80 -17.44 20.46 -14.79
CA ASP A 80 -16.81 19.64 -15.86
C ASP A 80 -15.51 18.92 -15.44
N LEU A 81 -15.12 18.98 -14.17
CA LEU A 81 -13.88 18.36 -13.68
C LEU A 81 -14.18 17.00 -13.02
N LYS A 82 -13.87 15.91 -13.71
CA LYS A 82 -13.93 14.54 -13.15
C LYS A 82 -12.53 13.95 -13.09
N ILE A 83 -12.06 13.68 -11.87
CA ILE A 83 -10.82 12.92 -11.64
C ILE A 83 -11.21 11.44 -11.56
N ASP A 84 -10.77 10.65 -12.54
CA ASP A 84 -11.02 9.21 -12.56
C ASP A 84 -9.92 8.47 -11.79
N PHE A 85 -10.12 8.29 -10.49
CA PHE A 85 -9.17 7.57 -9.63
C PHE A 85 -9.01 6.08 -9.98
N SER A 86 -9.93 5.50 -10.77
CA SER A 86 -9.80 4.12 -11.22
C SER A 86 -8.66 3.95 -12.24
N LYS A 87 -8.40 4.98 -13.06
CA LYS A 87 -7.26 5.01 -13.98
C LYS A 87 -5.94 5.32 -13.27
N ILE A 88 -6.01 6.12 -12.20
CA ILE A 88 -4.83 6.44 -11.39
C ILE A 88 -4.29 5.18 -10.70
N GLN A 89 -5.13 4.21 -10.36
CA GLN A 89 -4.68 2.93 -9.80
C GLN A 89 -3.85 2.09 -10.80
N GLN A 90 -4.07 2.26 -12.12
CA GLN A 90 -3.26 1.62 -13.16
C GLN A 90 -1.93 2.36 -13.42
N LEU A 91 -1.89 3.67 -13.15
CA LEU A 91 -0.69 4.50 -13.23
C LEU A 91 0.12 4.51 -11.93
N SER A 92 -0.43 3.93 -10.86
CA SER A 92 0.18 3.82 -9.55
C SER A 92 1.19 2.68 -9.52
N ASN A 93 2.35 2.91 -8.90
CA ASN A 93 3.17 1.82 -8.39
C ASN A 93 2.41 1.18 -7.23
N SER A 94 1.62 0.13 -7.49
CA SER A 94 1.11 -0.74 -6.44
C SER A 94 2.32 -1.24 -5.64
N GLY A 95 2.53 -0.67 -4.46
CA GLY A 95 3.71 -0.94 -3.66
C GLY A 95 3.82 -2.42 -3.30
N PHE A 96 5.04 -2.87 -3.03
CA PHE A 96 5.26 -4.19 -2.47
C PHE A 96 4.95 -4.15 -0.97
N THR A 97 3.97 -4.92 -0.51
CA THR A 97 3.71 -5.06 0.94
C THR A 97 4.78 -5.94 1.55
N VAL A 98 5.48 -5.38 2.52
CA VAL A 98 6.51 -6.09 3.24
C VAL A 98 5.85 -6.90 4.36
N PRO A 99 6.05 -8.23 4.41
CA PRO A 99 5.42 -9.06 5.42
C PRO A 99 5.83 -8.66 6.85
N ALA A 100 4.90 -8.81 7.80
CA ALA A 100 5.16 -8.61 9.23
C ALA A 100 6.21 -9.61 9.76
N ASN A 101 6.94 -9.22 10.81
CA ASN A 101 7.88 -10.08 11.55
C ASN A 101 8.85 -10.85 10.67
N ILE A 102 9.55 -10.15 9.77
CA ILE A 102 10.47 -10.77 8.82
C ILE A 102 11.65 -11.50 9.50
N GLY A 103 11.53 -12.83 9.67
CA GLY A 103 12.51 -13.69 10.34
C GLY A 103 12.12 -14.08 11.78
N VAL A 104 12.81 -15.04 12.39
CA VAL A 104 12.56 -15.49 13.77
C VAL A 104 13.47 -14.73 14.75
N ARG A 105 12.97 -14.36 15.93
CA ARG A 105 13.73 -13.60 16.95
C ARG A 105 14.93 -14.42 17.45
N GLY A 106 16.14 -13.86 17.39
CA GLY A 106 17.36 -14.47 17.91
C GLY A 106 17.86 -15.72 17.15
N GLU A 107 17.31 -16.03 15.97
CA GLU A 107 17.89 -17.06 15.11
C GLU A 107 19.22 -16.60 14.51
N TYR A 108 20.23 -17.46 14.59
CA TYR A 108 21.51 -17.25 13.93
C TYR A 108 21.30 -17.11 12.42
N VAL A 109 21.99 -16.15 11.80
CA VAL A 109 21.86 -15.74 10.39
C VAL A 109 22.08 -16.89 9.38
N ALA A 110 22.59 -18.03 9.83
CA ALA A 110 22.84 -19.23 9.04
C ALA A 110 21.58 -20.04 8.66
N ASP A 111 20.47 -19.97 9.41
CA ASP A 111 19.29 -20.79 9.15
C ASP A 111 18.00 -19.94 9.06
N SER A 112 17.38 -19.95 7.87
CA SER A 112 16.00 -19.55 7.53
C SER A 112 15.47 -18.13 7.80
N GLY A 113 15.80 -17.45 8.91
CA GLY A 113 15.18 -16.17 9.28
C GLY A 113 15.65 -14.94 8.48
N THR A 114 16.92 -14.89 8.10
CA THR A 114 17.56 -13.80 7.32
C THR A 114 17.03 -13.69 5.89
N SER A 115 16.57 -14.83 5.34
CA SER A 115 16.11 -14.96 3.95
C SER A 115 15.02 -13.96 3.63
N ASN A 116 14.10 -13.71 4.57
CA ASN A 116 12.91 -12.92 4.26
C ASN A 116 13.18 -11.41 4.18
N ILE A 117 14.12 -10.82 4.96
CA ILE A 117 14.41 -9.35 4.88
C ILE A 117 15.17 -9.05 3.60
N LEU A 118 16.08 -9.95 3.25
CA LEU A 118 16.93 -9.79 2.07
C LEU A 118 16.18 -10.12 0.80
N GLU A 119 15.29 -11.12 0.82
CA GLU A 119 14.35 -11.40 -0.26
C GLU A 119 13.34 -10.26 -0.40
N THR A 120 12.86 -9.69 0.71
CA THR A 120 12.06 -8.46 0.71
C THR A 120 12.83 -7.32 0.08
N LEU A 121 14.08 -7.06 0.46
CA LEU A 121 14.90 -6.00 -0.14
C LEU A 121 15.12 -6.26 -1.62
N ARG A 122 15.45 -7.50 -1.99
CA ARG A 122 15.64 -7.92 -3.39
C ARG A 122 14.36 -7.75 -4.20
N ALA A 123 13.21 -8.18 -3.70
CA ALA A 123 11.91 -7.97 -4.32
C ALA A 123 11.56 -6.48 -4.38
N ALA A 124 11.80 -5.74 -3.30
CA ALA A 124 11.52 -4.32 -3.20
C ALA A 124 12.43 -3.49 -4.12
N THR A 125 13.62 -3.97 -4.51
CA THR A 125 14.45 -3.29 -5.53
C THR A 125 13.74 -3.18 -6.88
N SER A 126 12.80 -4.08 -7.18
CA SER A 126 11.97 -4.02 -8.38
C SER A 126 10.80 -3.03 -8.28
N SER A 127 10.54 -2.49 -7.09
CA SER A 127 9.42 -1.59 -6.79
C SER A 127 9.89 -0.23 -6.27
N GLY A 128 9.16 0.85 -6.58
CA GLY A 128 9.47 2.18 -6.05
C GLY A 128 8.97 2.44 -4.63
N VAL A 129 8.20 1.52 -4.06
CA VAL A 129 7.43 1.73 -2.82
C VAL A 129 7.39 0.43 -2.03
N ALA A 130 7.79 0.48 -0.76
CA ALA A 130 7.49 -0.58 0.20
C ALA A 130 6.42 -0.11 1.18
N VAL A 131 5.45 -0.99 1.46
CA VAL A 131 4.41 -0.77 2.45
C VAL A 131 4.74 -1.62 3.68
N ILE A 132 4.88 -0.96 4.82
CA ILE A 132 5.18 -1.56 6.12
C ILE A 132 3.89 -1.52 6.94
N ASP A 133 3.27 -2.67 7.13
CA ASP A 133 2.12 -2.81 8.00
C ASP A 133 2.57 -3.09 9.43
N LEU A 134 2.27 -2.16 10.33
CA LEU A 134 2.56 -2.28 11.76
C LEU A 134 1.55 -3.17 12.50
N GLU A 135 0.45 -3.58 11.85
CA GLU A 135 -0.66 -4.29 12.47
C GLU A 135 -1.11 -3.55 13.74
N ASP A 136 -1.13 -4.22 14.90
CA ASP A 136 -1.47 -3.65 16.21
C ASP A 136 -0.30 -2.93 16.91
N GLY A 137 0.85 -2.79 16.23
CA GLY A 137 2.07 -2.20 16.76
C GLY A 137 3.10 -3.22 17.28
N HIS A 138 2.84 -4.53 17.13
CA HIS A 138 3.78 -5.58 17.49
C HIS A 138 4.41 -6.31 16.29
N ALA A 139 3.99 -5.99 15.06
CA ALA A 139 4.45 -6.65 13.85
C ALA A 139 5.91 -6.35 13.46
N TRP A 140 6.50 -5.28 13.98
CA TRP A 140 7.81 -4.79 13.55
C TRP A 140 8.74 -4.45 14.69
N TRP A 141 9.98 -4.92 14.58
CA TRP A 141 11.10 -4.52 15.44
C TRP A 141 11.89 -3.37 14.81
N GLU A 142 12.38 -2.45 15.64
CA GLU A 142 13.25 -1.34 15.21
C GLU A 142 14.51 -1.82 14.52
N THR A 143 15.15 -2.86 15.06
CA THR A 143 16.37 -3.46 14.49
C THR A 143 16.15 -3.96 13.07
N ARG A 144 15.00 -4.55 12.79
CA ARG A 144 14.66 -5.05 11.44
C ARG A 144 14.26 -3.93 10.50
N LEU A 145 13.54 -2.92 10.99
CA LEU A 145 13.30 -1.71 10.21
C LEU A 145 14.62 -1.03 9.86
N LEU A 146 15.58 -0.97 10.78
CA LEU A 146 16.90 -0.39 10.55
C LEU A 146 17.65 -1.12 9.42
N VAL A 147 17.64 -2.46 9.41
CA VAL A 147 18.25 -3.26 8.33
C VAL A 147 17.57 -2.97 6.99
N LEU A 148 16.24 -2.94 6.95
CA LEU A 148 15.47 -2.63 5.74
C LEU A 148 15.79 -1.23 5.22
N LEU A 149 15.80 -0.21 6.09
CA LEU A 149 16.07 1.17 5.71
C LEU A 149 17.52 1.38 5.27
N ALA A 150 18.48 0.71 5.92
CA ALA A 150 19.89 0.71 5.53
C ALA A 150 20.07 0.16 4.10
N GLY A 151 19.45 -0.98 3.81
CA GLY A 151 19.45 -1.56 2.46
C GLY A 151 18.77 -0.66 1.45
N ALA A 152 17.59 -0.14 1.79
CA ALA A 152 16.82 0.72 0.90
C ALA A 152 17.54 2.03 0.55
N ASP A 153 18.17 2.68 1.53
CA ASP A 153 18.96 3.90 1.28
C ASP A 153 20.21 3.62 0.44
N ARG A 154 20.92 2.51 0.71
CA ARG A 154 22.13 2.16 -0.04
C ARG A 154 21.81 1.80 -1.49
N LEU A 155 20.79 1.00 -1.71
CA LEU A 155 20.35 0.55 -3.04
C LEU A 155 19.50 1.60 -3.76
N LYS A 156 19.13 2.69 -3.07
CA LYS A 156 18.19 3.73 -3.54
C LYS A 156 16.82 3.18 -3.95
N LYS A 157 16.49 1.97 -3.48
CA LYS A 157 15.22 1.28 -3.71
C LYS A 157 14.85 0.37 -2.54
N PRO A 158 13.58 0.36 -2.12
CA PRO A 158 12.49 1.24 -2.58
C PRO A 158 12.79 2.69 -2.19
N ASP A 159 12.35 3.67 -3.00
CA ASP A 159 12.63 5.09 -2.72
C ASP A 159 11.58 5.75 -1.82
N LYS A 160 10.52 5.01 -1.47
CA LYS A 160 9.43 5.44 -0.57
C LYS A 160 9.04 4.29 0.37
N ILE A 161 8.89 4.62 1.65
CA ILE A 161 8.34 3.73 2.68
C ILE A 161 7.00 4.30 3.11
N VAL A 162 5.95 3.49 3.03
CA VAL A 162 4.61 3.82 3.51
C VAL A 162 4.35 2.98 4.76
N PHE A 163 3.86 3.60 5.82
CA PHE A 163 3.42 2.91 7.03
C PHE A 163 1.89 2.81 7.06
N THR A 164 1.42 1.59 7.29
CA THR A 164 0.02 1.28 7.58
C THR A 164 -0.08 0.61 8.95
N ALA A 165 -1.26 0.64 9.55
CA ALA A 165 -1.51 -0.08 10.80
C ALA A 165 -2.99 -0.49 10.91
N THR A 166 -3.30 -1.27 11.93
CA THR A 166 -4.67 -1.58 12.35
C THR A 166 -5.07 -0.66 13.49
N ASP A 167 -6.07 0.18 13.25
CA ASP A 167 -6.65 1.10 14.23
C ASP A 167 -8.04 0.61 14.65
N GLU A 168 -8.16 0.15 15.90
CA GLU A 168 -9.32 -0.52 16.50
C GLU A 168 -9.78 -1.77 15.73
N THR A 169 -10.50 -1.57 14.63
CA THR A 169 -11.08 -2.60 13.75
C THR A 169 -10.81 -2.34 12.28
N ARG A 170 -10.12 -1.24 11.96
CA ARG A 170 -9.81 -0.82 10.59
C ARG A 170 -8.39 -1.24 10.27
N GLU A 171 -8.26 -2.26 9.44
CA GLU A 171 -6.97 -2.73 8.94
C GLU A 171 -6.42 -1.80 7.84
N GLN A 172 -5.08 -1.75 7.72
CA GLN A 172 -4.37 -1.02 6.67
C GLN A 172 -4.66 0.50 6.65
N VAL A 173 -4.96 1.09 7.81
CA VAL A 173 -5.12 2.54 7.95
C VAL A 173 -3.78 3.19 7.66
N TYR A 174 -3.79 4.20 6.80
CA TYR A 174 -2.59 4.94 6.45
C TYR A 174 -2.11 5.79 7.64
N ILE A 175 -0.83 5.65 7.98
CA ILE A 175 -0.21 6.37 9.10
C ILE A 175 0.69 7.51 8.62
N GLY A 176 1.47 7.25 7.56
CA GLY A 176 2.41 8.21 7.00
C GLY A 176 3.33 7.59 5.96
N TRP A 177 4.06 8.40 5.21
CA TRP A 177 5.13 7.94 4.32
C TRP A 177 6.36 8.82 4.47
N ALA A 178 7.54 8.28 4.12
CA ALA A 178 8.78 9.03 4.08
C ALA A 178 9.81 8.35 3.15
N ARG A 179 10.93 9.02 2.91
CA ARG A 179 12.06 8.42 2.18
C ARG A 179 12.90 7.56 3.14
N PRO A 180 13.47 6.45 2.66
CA PRO A 180 14.26 5.56 3.53
C PRO A 180 15.44 6.26 4.21
N GLY A 181 16.16 7.15 3.51
CA GLY A 181 17.29 7.88 4.07
C GLY A 181 16.90 8.80 5.24
N ASP A 182 15.76 9.48 5.12
CA ASP A 182 15.25 10.37 6.17
C ASP A 182 14.84 9.58 7.42
N LEU A 183 14.20 8.42 7.22
CA LEU A 183 13.83 7.49 8.30
C LEU A 183 15.06 6.86 8.96
N LEU A 184 16.04 6.44 8.16
CA LEU A 184 17.30 5.86 8.63
C LEU A 184 18.04 6.85 9.53
N GLU A 185 18.10 8.13 9.13
CA GLU A 185 18.74 9.17 9.94
C GLU A 185 18.07 9.34 11.30
N GLN A 186 16.74 9.24 11.39
CA GLN A 186 16.05 9.31 12.68
C GLN A 186 16.33 8.06 13.52
N LEU A 187 16.22 6.85 12.97
CA LEU A 187 16.52 5.62 13.74
C LEU A 187 17.94 5.60 14.28
N LEU A 188 18.93 6.04 13.50
CA LEU A 188 20.33 6.05 13.94
C LEU A 188 20.58 6.98 15.15
N LYS A 189 19.65 7.91 15.46
CA LYS A 189 19.71 8.80 16.63
C LYS A 189 19.08 8.18 17.89
N GLU A 190 18.24 7.16 17.74
CA GLU A 190 17.46 6.57 18.86
C GLU A 190 18.32 5.76 19.83
N ASP A 191 19.29 5.01 19.32
CA ASP A 191 20.22 4.21 20.14
C ASP A 191 21.65 4.29 19.59
N PRO A 192 22.66 4.69 20.38
CA PRO A 192 24.06 4.71 19.96
C PRO A 192 24.56 3.37 19.41
N ARG A 193 23.97 2.25 19.85
CA ARG A 193 24.26 0.91 19.33
C ARG A 193 23.86 0.78 17.87
N TYR A 194 22.73 1.34 17.44
CA TYR A 194 22.31 1.33 16.03
C TYR A 194 23.34 2.00 15.14
N LEU A 195 23.81 3.19 15.52
CA LEU A 195 24.85 3.92 14.79
C LEU A 195 26.15 3.12 14.68
N LYS A 196 26.60 2.55 15.81
CA LYS A 196 27.82 1.74 15.86
C LYS A 196 27.70 0.51 14.96
N SER A 197 26.63 -0.26 15.09
CA SER A 197 26.40 -1.48 14.30
C SER A 197 26.29 -1.14 12.81
N PHE A 198 25.57 -0.06 12.45
CA PHE A 198 25.44 0.40 11.06
C PHE A 198 26.80 0.67 10.40
N TYR A 199 27.66 1.46 11.03
CA TYR A 199 28.97 1.77 10.45
C TYR A 199 29.95 0.60 10.52
N ALA A 200 29.92 -0.21 11.58
CA ALA A 200 30.77 -1.39 11.70
C ALA A 200 30.47 -2.40 10.57
N SER A 201 29.19 -2.68 10.31
CA SER A 201 28.77 -3.60 9.26
C SER A 201 29.07 -3.07 7.86
N ARG A 202 28.91 -1.75 7.62
CA ARG A 202 29.33 -1.12 6.35
C ARG A 202 30.84 -1.20 6.14
N ALA A 203 31.64 -0.93 7.17
CA ALA A 203 33.09 -1.01 7.09
C ALA A 203 33.56 -2.45 6.84
N ALA A 204 32.95 -3.43 7.50
CA ALA A 204 33.23 -4.85 7.29
C ALA A 204 32.88 -5.30 5.86
N ALA A 205 31.70 -4.91 5.34
CA ALA A 205 31.32 -5.24 3.97
C ALA A 205 32.22 -4.56 2.93
N ALA A 206 32.61 -3.30 3.16
CA ALA A 206 33.50 -2.56 2.26
C ALA A 206 34.90 -3.18 2.16
N GLN A 207 35.41 -3.78 3.25
CA GLN A 207 36.66 -4.53 3.20
C GLN A 207 36.53 -5.72 2.24
N TRP A 208 35.47 -6.52 2.34
CA TRP A 208 35.26 -7.66 1.43
C TRP A 208 35.06 -7.24 -0.03
N ALA A 209 34.46 -6.09 -0.29
CA ALA A 209 34.26 -5.58 -1.64
C ALA A 209 35.56 -5.29 -2.42
N LEU A 210 36.71 -5.18 -1.73
CA LEU A 210 38.02 -4.95 -2.36
C LEU A 210 38.61 -6.18 -3.06
N LEU A 211 38.09 -7.39 -2.79
CA LEU A 211 38.66 -8.65 -3.27
C LEU A 211 38.22 -9.07 -4.68
N GLY A 212 37.32 -8.34 -5.33
CA GLY A 212 36.82 -8.68 -6.67
C GLY A 212 36.06 -10.02 -6.73
N PRO A 213 35.60 -10.46 -7.92
CA PRO A 213 34.97 -11.77 -8.08
C PRO A 213 35.92 -12.92 -7.75
N LEU A 214 35.37 -14.02 -7.22
CA LEU A 214 36.11 -15.25 -6.95
C LEU A 214 36.58 -15.91 -8.23
N GLU A 215 37.80 -16.45 -8.20
CA GLU A 215 38.34 -17.28 -9.27
C GLU A 215 38.00 -18.76 -9.03
N LEU A 216 37.67 -19.48 -10.10
CA LEU A 216 37.54 -20.93 -10.06
C LEU A 216 38.92 -21.54 -9.86
N VAL A 217 39.06 -22.43 -8.88
CA VAL A 217 40.30 -23.16 -8.62
C VAL A 217 40.18 -24.57 -9.22
N PRO A 218 40.88 -24.87 -10.34
CA PRO A 218 40.89 -26.23 -10.89
C PRO A 218 41.48 -27.23 -9.88
N PRO A 219 40.99 -28.49 -9.84
CA PRO A 219 40.01 -29.12 -10.70
C PRO A 219 38.54 -28.95 -10.23
N PHE A 220 38.29 -28.11 -9.24
CA PHE A 220 36.97 -28.02 -8.61
C PHE A 220 35.99 -27.20 -9.45
N SER A 221 34.71 -27.56 -9.35
CA SER A 221 33.59 -26.86 -9.99
C SER A 221 32.90 -25.84 -9.07
N TYR A 222 33.51 -25.51 -7.92
CA TYR A 222 32.97 -24.56 -6.95
C TYR A 222 33.96 -23.44 -6.66
N TYR A 223 33.42 -22.27 -6.32
CA TYR A 223 34.21 -21.12 -5.90
C TYR A 223 34.65 -21.29 -4.45
N THR A 224 35.91 -20.98 -4.16
CA THR A 224 36.45 -20.99 -2.79
C THR A 224 36.58 -19.56 -2.29
N ILE A 225 36.09 -19.32 -1.07
CA ILE A 225 36.20 -18.02 -0.43
C ILE A 225 37.65 -17.86 0.05
N PRO A 226 38.36 -16.79 -0.35
CA PRO A 226 39.75 -16.61 0.02
C PRO A 226 39.87 -16.40 1.53
N PRO A 227 41.01 -16.79 2.13
CA PRO A 227 41.30 -16.40 3.50
C PRO A 227 41.30 -14.86 3.63
N PRO A 228 40.81 -14.30 4.75
CA PRO A 228 40.85 -12.85 4.96
C PRO A 228 42.28 -12.32 4.81
N PRO A 229 42.52 -11.29 3.97
CA PRO A 229 43.83 -10.66 3.85
C PRO A 229 44.34 -10.10 5.18
N PRO A 230 45.68 -10.01 5.39
CA PRO A 230 46.27 -9.52 6.63
C PRO A 230 45.89 -8.08 7.01
N TRP A 231 45.44 -7.27 6.04
CA TRP A 231 45.01 -5.90 6.26
C TRP A 231 43.55 -5.80 6.75
N MET A 232 42.76 -6.87 6.66
CA MET A 232 41.38 -6.86 7.16
C MET A 232 41.35 -6.81 8.67
N GLN A 233 40.43 -6.02 9.22
CA GLN A 233 40.29 -5.78 10.65
C GLN A 233 38.83 -5.88 11.10
N GLY A 234 38.66 -6.25 12.36
CA GLY A 234 37.36 -6.31 13.04
C GLY A 234 36.71 -7.69 12.99
N ALA A 235 36.11 -8.09 14.12
CA ALA A 235 35.49 -9.40 14.28
C ALA A 235 34.37 -9.66 13.25
N LEU A 236 33.59 -8.64 12.90
CA LEU A 236 32.52 -8.77 11.91
C LEU A 236 33.03 -9.20 10.53
N ALA A 237 34.10 -8.58 10.03
CA ALA A 237 34.67 -8.93 8.73
C ALA A 237 35.31 -10.33 8.76
N LEU A 238 35.97 -10.69 9.86
CA LEU A 238 36.74 -11.92 9.96
C LEU A 238 35.87 -13.16 10.23
N ASN A 239 34.85 -13.04 11.09
CA ASN A 239 34.04 -14.18 11.54
C ASN A 239 32.95 -14.57 10.52
N HIS A 240 32.69 -13.72 9.54
CA HIS A 240 31.59 -13.86 8.58
C HIS A 240 32.05 -13.84 7.12
N ASN A 241 33.31 -14.23 6.88
CA ASN A 241 33.88 -14.33 5.55
C ASN A 241 33.03 -15.19 4.59
N TRP A 242 32.39 -16.24 5.12
CA TRP A 242 31.55 -17.17 4.37
C TRP A 242 30.33 -16.51 3.73
N MET A 243 29.89 -15.34 4.22
CA MET A 243 28.79 -14.56 3.64
C MET A 243 29.24 -13.62 2.51
N ALA A 244 30.54 -13.40 2.34
CA ALA A 244 31.04 -12.31 1.50
C ALA A 244 30.80 -12.52 0.00
N PHE A 245 30.64 -13.78 -0.43
CA PHE A 245 30.49 -14.15 -1.83
C PHE A 245 29.41 -15.19 -2.03
N SER A 246 28.80 -15.18 -3.21
CA SER A 246 27.95 -16.27 -3.68
C SER A 246 28.83 -17.41 -4.16
N THR A 247 28.78 -18.56 -3.49
CA THR A 247 29.52 -19.77 -3.91
C THR A 247 29.00 -20.38 -5.21
N ALA A 248 27.79 -20.00 -5.65
CA ALA A 248 27.21 -20.43 -6.92
C ALA A 248 27.70 -19.60 -8.11
N THR A 249 27.92 -18.30 -7.93
CA THR A 249 28.27 -17.37 -9.03
C THR A 249 29.70 -16.85 -8.95
N GLY A 250 30.35 -16.97 -7.79
CA GLY A 250 31.65 -16.35 -7.51
C GLY A 250 31.57 -14.83 -7.29
N LEU A 251 30.39 -14.23 -7.41
CA LEU A 251 30.23 -12.78 -7.29
C LEU A 251 30.17 -12.34 -5.82
N PRO A 252 30.63 -11.11 -5.51
CA PRO A 252 30.43 -10.50 -4.19
C PRO A 252 28.94 -10.48 -3.82
N ASN A 253 28.66 -10.71 -2.54
CA ASN A 253 27.30 -10.65 -2.03
C ASN A 253 26.85 -9.19 -1.91
N GLU A 254 25.91 -8.80 -2.77
CA GLU A 254 25.38 -7.45 -2.84
C GLU A 254 24.70 -6.97 -1.55
N LEU A 255 24.24 -7.88 -0.68
CA LEU A 255 23.54 -7.59 0.57
C LEU A 255 24.37 -7.89 1.83
N LEU A 256 25.70 -8.04 1.67
CA LEU A 256 26.60 -8.36 2.77
C LEU A 256 26.51 -7.33 3.92
N SER A 257 26.38 -6.04 3.60
CA SER A 257 26.28 -4.99 4.62
C SER A 257 25.05 -5.16 5.50
N GLU A 258 23.91 -5.50 4.90
CA GLU A 258 22.63 -5.70 5.59
C GLU A 258 22.64 -6.99 6.41
N GLN A 259 23.26 -8.06 5.89
CA GLN A 259 23.45 -9.32 6.64
C GLN A 259 24.31 -9.13 7.88
N LEU A 260 25.45 -8.43 7.74
CA LEU A 260 26.32 -8.13 8.87
C LEU A 260 25.63 -7.20 9.87
N LEU A 261 24.83 -6.23 9.39
CA LEU A 261 24.05 -5.35 10.25
C LEU A 261 23.01 -6.13 11.06
N GLN A 262 22.25 -7.01 10.40
CA GLN A 262 21.28 -7.86 11.06
C GLN A 262 21.93 -8.75 12.12
N HIS A 263 23.06 -9.39 11.78
CA HIS A 263 23.82 -10.20 12.74
C HIS A 263 24.25 -9.39 13.97
N GLU A 264 24.89 -8.23 13.75
CA GLU A 264 25.38 -7.39 14.85
C GLU A 264 24.24 -6.89 15.74
N LEU A 265 23.11 -6.49 15.17
CA LEU A 265 21.93 -6.07 15.94
C LEU A 265 21.31 -7.23 16.72
N GLY A 266 21.28 -8.43 16.13
CA GLY A 266 20.85 -9.66 16.79
C GLY A 266 21.65 -9.93 18.06
N GLU A 267 22.98 -9.95 17.94
CA GLU A 267 23.90 -10.22 19.06
C GLU A 267 23.91 -9.11 20.10
N THR A 268 23.90 -7.85 19.66
CA THR A 268 24.13 -6.71 20.58
C THR A 268 22.87 -6.20 21.26
N ILE A 269 21.68 -6.45 20.68
CA ILE A 269 20.40 -5.87 21.11
C ILE A 269 19.31 -6.95 21.23
N GLU A 270 18.99 -7.69 20.16
CA GLU A 270 17.82 -8.59 20.18
C GLU A 270 17.97 -9.74 21.18
N ASN A 271 19.15 -10.39 21.20
CA ASN A 271 19.46 -11.51 22.11
C ASN A 271 19.52 -11.09 23.58
N LYS A 272 19.69 -9.79 23.85
CA LYS A 272 19.68 -9.23 25.21
C LYS A 272 18.28 -8.86 25.68
N GLY A 273 17.28 -8.95 24.80
CA GLY A 273 15.90 -8.57 25.12
C GLY A 273 15.62 -7.07 25.05
N ASP A 274 16.57 -6.27 24.56
CA ASP A 274 16.47 -4.81 24.52
C ASP A 274 15.76 -4.28 23.26
N ALA A 275 15.44 -5.16 22.30
CA ALA A 275 14.79 -4.78 21.05
C ALA A 275 13.36 -4.29 21.29
N ARG A 276 13.04 -3.14 20.70
CA ARG A 276 11.74 -2.48 20.80
C ARG A 276 10.91 -2.71 19.54
N HIS A 277 9.60 -2.69 19.73
CA HIS A 277 8.63 -2.74 18.65
C HIS A 277 8.26 -1.34 18.18
N ILE A 278 7.94 -1.21 16.90
CA ILE A 278 7.45 0.03 16.30
C ILE A 278 5.92 0.03 16.36
N SER A 279 5.39 0.61 17.43
CA SER A 279 3.95 0.92 17.54
C SER A 279 3.62 2.21 16.78
N ILE A 280 2.34 2.51 16.57
CA ILE A 280 1.90 3.78 15.95
C ILE A 280 2.41 4.99 16.76
N VAL A 281 2.32 4.92 18.09
CA VAL A 281 2.79 5.99 18.99
C VAL A 281 4.29 6.17 18.83
N HIS A 282 5.04 5.06 18.88
CA HIS A 282 6.48 5.12 18.80
C HIS A 282 6.98 5.56 17.41
N LEU A 283 6.29 5.12 16.36
CA LEU A 283 6.53 5.58 15.00
C LEU A 283 6.35 7.10 14.88
N ASP A 284 5.28 7.64 15.46
CA ASP A 284 5.07 9.09 15.47
C ASP A 284 6.16 9.80 16.27
N GLU A 285 6.56 9.28 17.43
CA GLU A 285 7.64 9.87 18.24
C GLU A 285 8.96 9.99 17.47
N ILE A 286 9.43 8.90 16.85
CA ILE A 286 10.72 8.88 16.17
C ILE A 286 10.66 9.61 14.82
N PHE A 287 9.61 9.39 14.04
CA PHE A 287 9.56 9.84 12.64
C PHE A 287 8.79 11.13 12.42
N LYS A 288 8.15 11.73 13.44
CA LYS A 288 7.43 13.01 13.31
C LYS A 288 8.13 14.10 12.48
N PRO A 289 9.47 14.30 12.56
CA PRO A 289 10.12 15.34 11.77
C PRO A 289 10.13 15.08 10.26
N VAL A 290 10.01 13.82 9.84
CA VAL A 290 10.19 13.37 8.45
C VAL A 290 8.96 12.65 7.88
N LEU A 291 7.99 12.30 8.73
CA LEU A 291 6.81 11.54 8.36
C LEU A 291 5.77 12.44 7.71
N ILE A 292 5.55 12.23 6.42
CA ILE A 292 4.55 12.95 5.64
C ILE A 292 3.22 12.23 5.80
N LYS A 293 2.20 12.94 6.29
CA LYS A 293 0.84 12.40 6.51
C LYS A 293 -0.20 12.93 5.51
N LYS A 294 0.22 13.74 4.53
CA LYS A 294 -0.68 14.30 3.52
C LYS A 294 -1.23 13.18 2.63
N GLN A 295 -2.55 13.18 2.46
CA GLN A 295 -3.29 12.17 1.68
C GLN A 295 -4.49 12.80 0.97
N ILE A 296 -5.02 12.11 -0.02
CA ILE A 296 -6.33 12.37 -0.64
C ILE A 296 -7.19 11.13 -0.44
N ASP A 297 -8.33 11.28 0.23
CA ASP A 297 -9.29 10.19 0.33
C ASP A 297 -10.28 10.19 -0.85
N LYS A 298 -10.48 9.03 -1.46
CA LYS A 298 -11.44 8.83 -2.56
C LYS A 298 -12.88 9.19 -2.16
N ASN A 299 -13.21 9.11 -0.88
CA ASN A 299 -14.55 9.39 -0.36
C ASN A 299 -14.75 10.85 0.07
N TRP A 300 -13.71 11.69 -0.03
CA TRP A 300 -13.86 13.13 0.14
C TRP A 300 -14.65 13.77 -1.00
N THR A 301 -15.17 14.97 -0.76
CA THR A 301 -15.80 15.76 -1.82
C THR A 301 -14.77 16.17 -2.88
N ASN A 302 -15.19 16.35 -4.13
CA ASN A 302 -14.30 16.79 -5.21
C ASN A 302 -13.56 18.10 -4.86
N GLU A 303 -14.24 19.01 -4.14
CA GLU A 303 -13.64 20.27 -3.68
C GLU A 303 -12.49 20.02 -2.70
N GLU A 304 -12.69 19.16 -1.69
CA GLU A 304 -11.65 18.79 -0.73
C GLU A 304 -10.47 18.08 -1.38
N GLN A 305 -10.73 17.14 -2.30
CA GLN A 305 -9.68 16.43 -3.05
C GLN A 305 -8.85 17.41 -3.88
N THR A 306 -9.53 18.31 -4.60
CA THR A 306 -8.90 19.31 -5.47
C THR A 306 -8.08 20.32 -4.67
N LYS A 307 -8.67 20.85 -3.59
CA LYS A 307 -7.98 21.76 -2.67
C LYS A 307 -6.74 21.11 -2.08
N THR A 308 -6.85 19.86 -1.62
CA THR A 308 -5.72 19.13 -1.05
C THR A 308 -4.62 18.91 -2.10
N LEU A 309 -4.99 18.47 -3.30
CA LEU A 309 -4.06 18.27 -4.42
C LEU A 309 -3.28 19.54 -4.78
N PHE A 310 -3.95 20.70 -4.87
CA PHE A 310 -3.29 21.95 -5.23
C PHE A 310 -2.53 22.61 -4.07
N SER A 311 -2.89 22.28 -2.81
CA SER A 311 -2.12 22.71 -1.63
C SER A 311 -0.91 21.82 -1.32
N ASN A 312 -0.76 20.70 -2.04
CA ASN A 312 0.28 19.73 -1.76
C ASN A 312 1.60 20.12 -2.43
N GLU A 313 2.58 20.53 -1.63
CA GLU A 313 3.94 20.84 -2.07
C GLU A 313 4.81 19.58 -2.27
N GLU A 314 4.36 18.42 -1.79
CA GLU A 314 5.13 17.18 -1.88
C GLU A 314 5.10 16.59 -3.30
N PRO A 315 6.21 15.98 -3.75
CA PRO A 315 6.28 15.37 -5.09
C PRO A 315 5.39 14.13 -5.23
N PHE A 316 4.96 13.55 -4.11
CA PHE A 316 4.05 12.42 -4.06
C PHE A 316 2.92 12.69 -3.08
N ILE A 317 1.77 12.07 -3.33
CA ILE A 317 0.63 12.09 -2.44
C ILE A 317 0.04 10.70 -2.31
N VAL A 318 -0.40 10.37 -1.10
CA VAL A 318 -1.04 9.09 -0.82
C VAL A 318 -2.53 9.18 -1.15
N ILE A 319 -3.06 8.15 -1.78
CA ILE A 319 -4.48 7.97 -2.04
C ILE A 319 -5.01 6.94 -1.04
N THR A 320 -6.08 7.30 -0.33
CA THR A 320 -6.78 6.44 0.62
C THR A 320 -8.23 6.23 0.23
N GLU A 321 -8.87 5.23 0.85
CA GLU A 321 -10.28 4.95 0.71
C GLU A 321 -10.89 4.70 2.09
N SER A 322 -11.64 5.67 2.61
CA SER A 322 -12.07 5.69 4.02
C SER A 322 -10.91 5.58 5.03
N GLY A 323 -9.76 6.20 4.71
CA GLY A 323 -8.54 6.17 5.51
C GLY A 323 -7.66 4.93 5.30
N LYS A 324 -8.14 3.91 4.57
CA LYS A 324 -7.34 2.73 4.21
C LYS A 324 -6.37 3.09 3.09
N TYR A 325 -5.10 2.73 3.23
CA TYR A 325 -4.10 2.94 2.20
C TYR A 325 -4.49 2.22 0.90
N SER A 326 -4.43 2.95 -0.22
CA SER A 326 -4.69 2.38 -1.55
C SER A 326 -3.46 2.48 -2.45
N ALA A 327 -2.83 3.65 -2.53
CA ALA A 327 -1.71 3.91 -3.42
C ALA A 327 -0.90 5.13 -2.99
N ILE A 328 0.33 5.26 -3.50
CA ILE A 328 1.09 6.52 -3.50
C ILE A 328 1.42 6.88 -4.95
N VAL A 329 1.13 8.12 -5.32
CA VAL A 329 1.20 8.58 -6.72
C VAL A 329 1.99 9.87 -6.82
N SER A 330 2.61 10.10 -7.98
CA SER A 330 3.29 11.36 -8.20
C SER A 330 2.26 12.48 -8.37
N THR A 331 2.51 13.61 -7.72
CA THR A 331 1.62 14.79 -7.81
C THR A 331 1.54 15.29 -9.25
N GLN A 332 2.65 15.17 -10.01
CA GLN A 332 2.68 15.50 -11.44
C GLN A 332 1.76 14.60 -12.29
N SER A 333 1.72 13.29 -12.01
CA SER A 333 0.79 12.37 -12.70
C SER A 333 -0.66 12.75 -12.44
N LEU A 334 -0.99 13.17 -11.22
CA LEU A 334 -2.33 13.64 -10.88
C LEU A 334 -2.69 14.94 -11.61
N TYR A 335 -1.78 15.93 -11.64
CA TYR A 335 -2.02 17.16 -12.40
C TYR A 335 -2.25 16.89 -13.89
N ASN A 336 -1.47 15.99 -14.49
CA ASN A 336 -1.64 15.61 -15.89
C ASN A 336 -3.02 14.97 -16.14
N GLU A 337 -3.50 14.12 -15.24
CA GLU A 337 -4.82 13.49 -15.38
C GLU A 337 -5.95 14.52 -15.21
N VAL A 338 -5.81 15.46 -14.27
CA VAL A 338 -6.76 16.57 -14.10
C VAL A 338 -6.82 17.45 -15.36
N LEU A 339 -5.67 17.82 -15.91
CA LEU A 339 -5.58 18.64 -17.13
C LEU A 339 -6.19 17.93 -18.34
N LYS A 340 -5.95 16.62 -18.45
CA LYS A 340 -6.54 15.79 -19.51
C LYS A 340 -8.06 15.74 -19.42
N GLY A 341 -8.60 15.61 -18.20
CA GLY A 341 -10.05 15.70 -17.96
C GLY A 341 -10.67 17.03 -18.44
N ILE A 342 -9.96 18.15 -18.25
CA ILE A 342 -10.40 19.48 -18.73
C ILE A 342 -10.37 19.58 -20.26
N THR A 343 -9.37 18.98 -20.92
CA THR A 343 -9.27 19.03 -22.38
C THR A 343 -10.29 18.14 -23.06
N ASP A 344 -10.61 16.99 -22.45
CA ASP A 344 -11.55 16.02 -23.01
C ASP A 344 -13.01 16.48 -22.84
N SER A 345 -13.34 17.25 -21.79
CA SER A 345 -14.70 17.78 -21.61
C SER A 345 -15.10 18.91 -22.57
N LYS A 346 -14.13 19.49 -23.28
CA LYS A 346 -14.36 20.56 -24.28
C LYS A 346 -14.64 20.02 -25.69
N ARG A 347 -14.58 18.71 -25.90
CA ARG A 347 -14.95 18.04 -27.16
C ARG A 347 -16.33 17.41 -27.03
#